data_AF-A0A0F9GE95-F1
#
_entry.id   AF-A0A0F9GE95-F1
#
_cell.length_a   1.000
_cell.length_b   1.000
_cell.length_c   1.000
_cell.angle_alpha   90.00
_cell.angle_beta   90.00
_cell.angle_gamma   90.00
#
_symmetry.space_group_name_H-M   'P 1'
#
loop_
_entity.id
_entity.type
_entity.pdbx_description
1 polymer ?
#
loop_
_entity_poly.entity_id
_entity_poly.type
_entity_poly.pdbx_seq_one_letter_code
_entity_poly.pdbx_strand_id
1 'polypeptide(L)'
;MNWLKRLYYRYMAGAVKNHCPLWHHGRQLRPPRNLNEAISSIEVMVKPAGKARILQWSEAEFIAKTHHNLGRLIRSQWGLWDENSPLHKWFMLSRIWHADDMSGIILTSYYRHIHDQPLMLKDQFDGYIEYWAKNAL
;
A
#
# COMPACT_ATOMS: atom_id res chain seq x y z
N MET A 1 8.33 -13.31 -24.96
CA MET A 1 8.76 -13.15 -23.56
C MET A 1 9.58 -11.86 -23.46
N ASN A 2 9.00 -10.81 -22.88
CA ASN A 2 9.30 -9.42 -23.21
C ASN A 2 10.61 -8.92 -22.57
N TRP A 3 11.54 -8.42 -23.37
CA TRP A 3 12.85 -7.90 -22.95
C TRP A 3 12.77 -6.79 -21.90
N LEU A 4 11.64 -6.08 -21.85
CA LEU A 4 11.34 -5.04 -20.85
C LEU A 4 11.19 -5.58 -19.42
N LYS A 5 10.74 -6.82 -19.22
CA LYS A 5 10.67 -7.41 -17.87
C LYS A 5 12.07 -7.62 -17.28
N ARG A 6 13.07 -7.98 -18.10
CA ARG A 6 14.45 -8.18 -17.62
C ARG A 6 15.13 -6.89 -17.17
N LEU A 7 14.85 -5.77 -17.84
CA LEU A 7 15.41 -4.46 -17.47
C LEU A 7 14.79 -3.91 -16.17
N TYR A 8 13.48 -4.09 -15.96
CA TYR A 8 12.82 -3.72 -14.71
C TYR A 8 13.38 -4.50 -13.50
N TYR A 9 13.54 -5.83 -13.63
CA TYR A 9 14.15 -6.65 -12.57
C TYR A 9 15.63 -6.29 -12.32
N ARG A 10 16.37 -5.84 -13.33
CA ARG A 10 17.78 -5.44 -13.18
C ARG A 10 17.94 -4.08 -12.48
N TYR A 11 17.00 -3.16 -12.66
CA TYR A 11 16.95 -1.89 -11.92
C TYR A 11 16.59 -2.12 -10.45
N MET A 12 15.65 -3.03 -10.17
CA MET A 12 15.29 -3.42 -8.79
C MET A 12 16.37 -4.28 -8.10
N ALA A 13 17.11 -5.11 -8.83
CA ALA A 13 18.20 -5.93 -8.28
C ALA A 13 19.48 -5.13 -7.97
N GLY A 14 19.66 -3.94 -8.55
CA GLY A 14 20.84 -3.09 -8.36
C GLY A 14 20.82 -2.23 -7.08
N ALA A 15 19.67 -2.09 -6.42
CA ALA A 15 19.51 -1.28 -5.20
C ALA A 15 19.53 -2.10 -3.89
N VAL A 16 19.76 -3.41 -3.96
CA VAL A 16 19.78 -4.31 -2.79
C VAL A 16 21.20 -4.39 -2.22
N LYS A 17 21.74 -3.26 -1.77
CA LYS A 17 22.95 -3.22 -0.92
C LYS A 17 22.80 -2.24 0.24
N ASN A 18 21.62 -2.18 0.83
CA ASN A 18 21.48 -1.79 2.22
C ASN A 18 20.81 -2.96 2.92
N HIS A 19 21.55 -3.62 3.81
CA HIS A 19 21.06 -4.67 4.70
C HIS A 19 19.68 -4.27 5.21
N CYS A 20 18.67 -5.09 4.95
CA CYS A 20 17.31 -4.92 5.44
C CYS A 20 17.21 -5.71 6.74
N PRO A 21 17.39 -5.10 7.94
CA PRO A 21 17.33 -5.84 9.19
C PRO A 21 15.87 -5.84 9.61
N LEU A 22 15.05 -6.68 8.98
CA LEU A 22 13.61 -6.70 9.24
C LEU A 22 13.12 -7.92 10.01
N TRP A 23 13.95 -8.75 10.66
CA TRP A 23 13.40 -9.88 11.43
C TRP A 23 14.26 -10.29 12.65
N HIS A 24 13.82 -9.90 13.85
CA HIS A 24 14.10 -10.60 15.10
C HIS A 24 12.76 -10.83 15.84
N HIS A 25 12.35 -12.09 15.99
CA HIS A 25 11.25 -12.55 16.86
C HIS A 25 9.84 -11.97 16.61
N GLY A 26 9.32 -12.05 15.38
CA GLY A 26 7.86 -12.03 15.16
C GLY A 26 7.12 -10.70 15.38
N ARG A 27 7.80 -9.55 15.33
CA ARG A 27 7.18 -8.22 15.30
C ARG A 27 7.72 -7.38 14.13
N GLN A 28 6.84 -6.69 13.41
CA GLN A 28 7.23 -5.66 12.44
C GLN A 28 7.91 -4.52 13.21
N LEU A 29 9.23 -4.36 13.05
CA LEU A 29 10.03 -3.45 13.89
C LEU A 29 9.84 -1.96 13.57
N ARG A 30 9.29 -1.61 12.40
CA ARG A 30 8.99 -0.22 12.06
C ARG A 30 7.85 -0.09 11.05
N PRO A 31 7.04 0.99 11.13
CA PRO A 31 6.11 1.35 10.07
C PRO A 31 6.78 1.44 8.70
N PRO A 32 6.06 1.11 7.61
CA PRO A 32 6.51 1.38 6.25
C PRO A 32 6.74 2.87 6.02
N ARG A 33 7.59 3.22 5.05
CA ARG A 33 7.93 4.63 4.71
C ARG A 33 7.31 5.15 3.43
N ASN A 34 6.80 4.25 2.59
CA ASN A 34 6.21 4.55 1.29
C ASN A 34 5.27 3.41 0.88
N LEU A 35 4.55 3.58 -0.23
CA LEU A 35 3.60 2.59 -0.72
C LEU A 35 4.21 1.22 -1.01
N ASN A 36 5.42 1.15 -1.56
CA ASN A 36 6.07 -0.13 -1.85
C ASN A 36 6.38 -0.91 -0.56
N GLU A 37 6.94 -0.23 0.46
CA GLU A 37 7.15 -0.85 1.78
C GLU A 37 5.81 -1.27 2.42
N ALA A 38 4.75 -0.49 2.23
CA ALA A 38 3.41 -0.81 2.73
C ALA A 38 2.84 -2.08 2.07
N ILE A 39 2.89 -2.18 0.73
CA ILE A 39 2.47 -3.38 -0.02
C ILE A 39 3.26 -4.60 0.43
N SER A 40 4.58 -4.51 0.52
CA SER A 40 5.41 -5.61 1.01
C SER A 40 5.08 -6.00 2.45
N SER A 41 4.73 -5.04 3.30
CA SER A 41 4.31 -5.31 4.68
C SER A 41 2.99 -6.09 4.72
N ILE A 42 2.00 -5.70 3.90
CA ILE A 42 0.73 -6.45 3.79
C ILE A 42 0.98 -7.86 3.27
N GLU A 43 1.82 -8.03 2.24
CA GLU A 43 2.14 -9.35 1.68
C GLU A 43 2.68 -10.31 2.74
N VAL A 44 3.46 -9.82 3.71
CA VAL A 44 3.95 -10.64 4.83
C VAL A 44 2.87 -10.88 5.89
N MET A 45 2.00 -9.89 6.16
CA MET A 45 0.90 -10.04 7.11
C MET A 45 -0.19 -11.01 6.61
N VAL A 46 -0.43 -11.03 5.30
CA VAL A 46 -1.43 -11.88 4.66
C VAL A 46 -0.84 -13.26 4.42
N LYS A 47 -1.21 -14.23 5.28
CA LYS A 47 -0.82 -15.64 5.11
C LYS A 47 -1.23 -16.17 3.72
N PRO A 48 -0.55 -17.20 3.16
CA PRO A 48 -0.87 -17.74 1.84
C PRO A 48 -2.35 -18.12 1.63
N ALA A 49 -2.98 -18.72 2.65
CA ALA A 49 -4.42 -19.05 2.60
C ALA A 49 -5.32 -17.81 2.53
N GLY A 50 -4.91 -16.71 3.18
CA GLY A 50 -5.59 -15.42 3.08
C GLY A 50 -5.44 -14.83 1.68
N LYS A 51 -4.23 -14.85 1.12
CA LYS A 51 -3.97 -14.38 -0.25
C LYS A 51 -4.80 -15.16 -1.28
N ALA A 52 -4.88 -16.48 -1.17
CA ALA A 52 -5.69 -17.32 -2.05
C ALA A 52 -7.18 -16.95 -2.03
N ARG A 53 -7.72 -16.53 -0.88
CA ARG A 53 -9.10 -16.04 -0.78
C ARG A 53 -9.27 -14.66 -1.43
N ILE A 54 -8.30 -13.76 -1.25
CA ILE A 54 -8.37 -12.41 -1.85
C ILE A 54 -8.36 -12.50 -3.38
N LEU A 55 -7.61 -13.43 -3.95
CA LEU A 55 -7.58 -13.68 -5.40
C LEU A 55 -8.93 -14.11 -6.00
N GLN A 56 -9.91 -14.48 -5.17
CA GLN A 56 -11.26 -14.84 -5.60
C GLN A 56 -12.25 -13.67 -5.52
N TRP A 57 -11.85 -12.53 -4.95
CA TRP A 57 -12.71 -11.36 -4.79
C TRP A 57 -12.46 -10.36 -5.91
N SER A 58 -13.50 -9.63 -6.29
CA SER A 58 -13.35 -8.39 -7.03
C SER A 58 -12.67 -7.31 -6.17
N GLU A 59 -12.11 -6.28 -6.81
CA GLU A 59 -11.47 -5.14 -6.11
C GLU A 59 -12.47 -4.49 -5.12
N ALA A 60 -13.70 -4.26 -5.58
CA ALA A 60 -14.76 -3.67 -4.76
C ALA A 60 -15.10 -4.53 -3.53
N GLU A 61 -15.22 -5.85 -3.69
CA GLU A 61 -15.46 -6.76 -2.58
C GLU A 61 -14.30 -6.78 -1.59
N PHE A 62 -13.05 -6.79 -2.09
CA PHE A 62 -11.87 -6.75 -1.24
C PHE A 62 -11.85 -5.46 -0.41
N ILE A 63 -12.06 -4.30 -1.03
CA ILE A 63 -12.10 -3.01 -0.32
C ILE A 63 -13.24 -2.98 0.70
N ALA A 64 -14.45 -3.36 0.32
CA ALA A 64 -15.60 -3.39 1.23
C ALA A 64 -15.36 -4.30 2.46
N LYS A 65 -14.72 -5.46 2.28
CA LYS A 65 -14.46 -6.41 3.36
C LYS A 65 -13.28 -6.01 4.26
N THR A 66 -12.32 -5.23 3.75
CA THR A 66 -11.05 -4.99 4.43
C THR A 66 -10.84 -3.57 4.92
N HIS A 67 -11.50 -2.56 4.34
CA HIS A 67 -11.30 -1.15 4.68
C HIS A 67 -11.50 -0.87 6.18
N HIS A 68 -12.58 -1.37 6.77
CA HIS A 68 -12.82 -1.21 8.21
C HIS A 68 -12.13 -2.25 9.09
N ASN A 69 -11.39 -3.22 8.54
CA ASN A 69 -10.68 -4.21 9.36
C ASN A 69 -9.18 -3.97 9.24
N LEU A 70 -8.60 -4.47 8.15
CA LEU A 70 -7.19 -4.27 7.84
C LEU A 70 -6.87 -2.78 7.66
N GLY A 71 -7.74 -2.00 7.01
CA GLY A 71 -7.55 -0.56 6.83
C GLY A 71 -7.47 0.21 8.16
N ARG A 72 -8.34 -0.11 9.13
CA ARG A 72 -8.27 0.43 10.50
C ARG A 72 -6.98 0.04 11.22
N LEU A 73 -6.56 -1.21 11.07
CA LEU A 73 -5.32 -1.69 11.68
C LEU A 73 -4.11 -0.94 11.12
N ILE A 74 -3.96 -0.85 9.79
CA ILE A 74 -2.79 -0.22 9.17
C ILE A 74 -2.75 1.28 9.47
N ARG A 75 -3.88 2.00 9.46
CA ARG A 75 -3.86 3.44 9.75
C ARG A 75 -3.48 3.75 11.19
N SER A 76 -3.88 2.90 12.13
CA SER A 76 -3.49 3.02 13.53
C SER A 76 -2.03 2.64 13.76
N GLN A 77 -1.58 1.50 13.22
CA GLN A 77 -0.24 0.97 13.53
C GLN A 77 0.87 1.64 12.74
N TRP A 78 0.59 2.17 11.55
CA TRP A 78 1.59 2.78 10.69
C TRP A 78 1.63 4.30 10.78
N GLY A 79 0.93 4.89 11.75
CA GLY A 79 0.96 6.32 12.01
C GLY A 79 0.35 7.15 10.89
N LEU A 80 -0.68 6.67 10.20
CA LEU A 80 -1.30 7.45 9.11
C LEU A 80 -2.05 8.69 9.61
N TRP A 81 -2.38 8.74 10.91
CA TRP A 81 -2.89 9.93 11.60
C TRP A 81 -1.78 10.86 12.14
N ASP A 82 -0.53 10.41 12.14
CA ASP A 82 0.60 11.19 12.63
C ASP A 82 1.32 11.84 11.44
N GLU A 83 1.21 13.17 11.35
CA GLU A 83 1.85 13.99 10.32
C GLU A 83 3.37 13.86 10.28
N ASN A 84 3.97 13.42 11.39
CA ASN A 84 5.41 13.20 11.48
C ASN A 84 5.84 11.84 10.95
N SER A 85 4.91 10.90 10.75
CA SER A 85 5.23 9.56 10.30
C SER A 85 5.75 9.56 8.85
N PRO A 86 6.74 8.71 8.52
CA PRO A 86 7.29 8.68 7.16
C PRO A 86 6.26 8.36 6.08
N LEU A 87 5.34 7.42 6.34
CA LEU A 87 4.33 7.04 5.36
C LEU A 87 3.30 8.14 5.16
N HIS A 88 2.88 8.83 6.23
CA HIS A 88 2.00 9.98 6.10
C HIS A 88 2.66 11.06 5.24
N LYS A 89 3.92 11.43 5.52
CA LYS A 89 4.68 12.40 4.71
C LYS A 89 4.76 12.00 3.24
N TRP A 90 4.92 10.70 2.96
CA TRP A 90 4.94 10.21 1.58
C TRP A 90 3.61 10.45 0.85
N PHE A 91 2.47 10.24 1.50
CA PHE A 91 1.14 10.54 0.94
C PHE A 91 0.88 12.04 0.77
N MET A 92 1.36 12.84 1.72
CA MET A 92 1.22 14.30 1.71
C MET A 92 1.90 14.94 0.49
N LEU A 93 3.02 14.41 0.03
CA LEU A 93 3.68 14.84 -1.21
C LEU A 93 2.75 14.72 -2.44
N SER A 94 1.75 13.84 -2.36
CA SER A 94 0.73 13.61 -3.40
C SER A 94 -0.64 14.20 -3.02
N ARG A 95 -0.69 15.12 -2.05
CA ARG A 95 -1.93 15.78 -1.57
C ARG A 95 -3.02 14.83 -1.06
N ILE A 96 -2.61 13.72 -0.47
CA ILE A 96 -3.51 12.83 0.27
C ILE A 96 -3.22 13.02 1.76
N TRP A 97 -4.22 13.50 2.51
CA TRP A 97 -4.05 13.98 3.89
C TRP A 97 -4.81 13.11 4.90
N HIS A 98 -5.92 12.50 4.48
CA HIS A 98 -6.81 11.76 5.37
C HIS A 98 -6.37 10.29 5.47
N ALA A 99 -6.24 9.78 6.70
CA ALA A 99 -5.70 8.44 6.94
C ALA A 99 -6.60 7.32 6.39
N ASP A 100 -7.91 7.53 6.30
CA ASP A 100 -8.81 6.55 5.68
C ASP A 100 -8.53 6.41 4.19
N ASP A 101 -8.27 7.52 3.47
CA ASP A 101 -7.92 7.52 2.05
C ASP A 101 -6.56 6.87 1.82
N MET A 102 -5.57 7.23 2.65
CA MET A 102 -4.24 6.59 2.62
C MET A 102 -4.37 5.08 2.79
N SER A 103 -5.15 4.61 3.78
CA SER A 103 -5.37 3.18 4.00
C SER A 103 -6.12 2.52 2.83
N GLY A 104 -7.08 3.20 2.22
CA GLY A 104 -7.79 2.75 1.02
C GLY A 104 -6.86 2.59 -0.19
N ILE A 105 -5.98 3.56 -0.44
CA ILE A 105 -4.99 3.51 -1.53
C ILE A 105 -4.00 2.37 -1.33
N ILE A 106 -3.52 2.16 -0.10
CA ILE A 106 -2.61 1.04 0.21
C ILE A 106 -3.31 -0.29 -0.10
N LEU A 107 -4.54 -0.48 0.37
CA LEU A 107 -5.30 -1.71 0.15
C LEU A 107 -5.58 -1.95 -1.34
N THR A 108 -6.04 -0.93 -2.05
CA THR A 108 -6.28 -1.01 -3.50
C THR A 108 -5.00 -1.37 -4.25
N SER A 109 -3.89 -0.75 -3.88
CA SER A 109 -2.59 -1.02 -4.50
C SER A 109 -2.07 -2.42 -4.18
N TYR A 110 -2.31 -2.92 -2.97
CA TYR A 110 -2.02 -4.32 -2.62
C TYR A 110 -2.85 -5.30 -3.45
N TYR A 111 -4.16 -5.07 -3.57
CA TYR A 111 -5.04 -5.89 -4.38
C TYR A 111 -4.57 -5.98 -5.84
N ARG A 112 -4.29 -4.82 -6.46
CA ARG A 112 -3.79 -4.74 -7.83
C ARG A 112 -2.43 -5.41 -7.98
N HIS A 113 -1.55 -5.24 -7.00
CA HIS A 113 -0.24 -5.90 -6.98
C HIS A 113 -0.35 -7.43 -7.05
N ILE A 114 -1.22 -8.05 -6.24
CA ILE A 114 -1.35 -9.51 -6.22
C ILE A 114 -2.13 -10.08 -7.41
N HIS A 115 -2.84 -9.23 -8.15
CA HIS A 115 -3.52 -9.58 -9.41
C HIS A 115 -2.72 -9.22 -10.67
N ASP A 116 -1.45 -8.80 -10.52
CA ASP A 116 -0.60 -8.33 -11.62
C ASP A 116 -1.24 -7.19 -12.46
N GLN A 117 -2.05 -6.36 -11.81
CA GLN A 117 -2.72 -5.21 -12.43
C GLN A 117 -1.88 -3.93 -12.28
N PRO A 118 -1.97 -2.99 -13.25
CA PRO A 118 -1.34 -1.69 -13.09
C PRO A 118 -1.94 -0.95 -11.88
N LEU A 119 -1.09 -0.31 -11.07
CA LEU A 119 -1.57 0.38 -9.87
C LEU A 119 -2.50 1.55 -10.20
N MET A 120 -2.32 2.23 -11.34
CA MET A 120 -3.03 3.46 -11.71
C MET A 120 -3.04 4.49 -10.56
N LEU A 121 -1.86 4.68 -9.94
CA LEU A 121 -1.75 5.42 -8.68
C LEU A 121 -2.17 6.90 -8.82
N LYS A 122 -1.89 7.51 -9.97
CA LYS A 122 -2.33 8.87 -10.27
C LYS A 122 -3.86 8.97 -10.21
N ASP A 123 -4.56 8.07 -10.88
CA ASP A 123 -6.03 8.05 -10.90
C ASP A 123 -6.62 7.81 -9.50
N GLN A 124 -5.97 6.95 -8.70
CA GLN A 124 -6.35 6.77 -7.29
C GLN A 124 -6.25 8.09 -6.51
N PHE A 125 -5.14 8.83 -6.67
CA PHE A 125 -4.95 10.11 -5.98
C PHE A 125 -5.93 11.17 -6.47
N ASP A 126 -6.07 11.32 -7.79
CA ASP A 126 -6.96 12.30 -8.40
C ASP A 126 -8.40 12.11 -7.93
N GLY A 127 -8.88 10.86 -7.82
CA GLY A 127 -10.21 10.55 -7.32
C GLY A 127 -10.49 11.11 -5.92
N TYR A 128 -9.53 10.98 -4.99
CA TYR A 128 -9.66 11.55 -3.64
C TYR A 128 -9.50 13.07 -3.63
N ILE A 129 -8.57 13.61 -4.42
CA ILE A 129 -8.36 15.06 -4.53
C ILE A 129 -9.63 15.73 -5.05
N GLU A 130 -10.24 15.19 -6.10
CA GLU A 130 -11.50 15.68 -6.66
C GLU A 130 -12.67 15.55 -5.67
N TYR A 131 -12.75 14.43 -4.95
CA TYR A 131 -13.76 14.22 -3.92
C TYR A 131 -13.68 15.31 -2.85
N TRP A 132 -12.50 15.57 -2.28
CA TRP A 132 -12.33 16.59 -1.26
C TRP A 132 -12.50 18.01 -1.81
N ALA A 133 -12.09 18.29 -3.05
CA ALA A 133 -12.32 19.58 -3.69
C ALA A 133 -13.81 19.90 -3.85
N LYS A 134 -14.65 18.89 -4.12
CA LYS A 134 -16.11 19.05 -4.24
C LYS A 134 -16.83 19.20 -2.90
N ASN A 135 -16.26 18.64 -1.84
CA ASN A 135 -16.86 18.60 -0.50
C ASN A 135 -16.23 19.62 0.48
N ALA A 136 -15.22 20.37 0.05
CA ALA A 136 -14.70 21.54 0.76
C ALA A 136 -15.69 22.70 0.59
N LEU A 137 -16.60 22.85 1.57
CA LEU A 137 -17.47 24.02 1.74
C LEU A 137 -16.67 25.23 2.25
#